data_AF-A0A8S3YDN9-F1
#
_entry.id   AF-A0A8S3YDN9-F1
#
_cell.length_a   1.000
_cell.length_b   1.000
_cell.length_c   1.000
_cell.angle_alpha   90.00
_cell.angle_beta   90.00
_cell.angle_gamma   90.00
#
_symmetry.space_group_name_H-M   'P 1'
#
loop_
_entity.id
_entity.type
_entity.pdbx_description
1 polymer ?
#
loop_
_entity_poly.entity_id
_entity_poly.type
_entity_poly.pdbx_seq_one_letter_code
_entity_poly.pdbx_strand_id
1 'polypeptide(L)'
;MAVAKESVTLESLLEWEPDSSEDGEILERVKRLAELYLPDGWRQWKVVTHSRAELLGEVFDSQILKKIRFSLLTVELARAFCPDCTSLPEKVYKDIKIKMLEWPFCVGLIIGPPSIGARIRGSAVQNELIVASLTELKPLLLSRKDASSSSKSKKPRRMSRMDKLEEEFGDMKDMFSNFMKRFEPISDNESEPEESYAFSEDELQNSQSLHKSETVKWKAPDLPLEEEEDDDPDFIPQTKKQ
;
A
#
# COMPACT_ATOMS: atom_id res chain seq x y z
N MET A 1 2.90 22.79 -31.53
CA MET A 1 3.62 23.46 -30.41
C MET A 1 2.90 23.08 -29.13
N ALA A 2 3.56 22.38 -28.21
CA ALA A 2 2.96 22.05 -26.91
C ALA A 2 3.08 23.27 -25.99
N VAL A 3 1.95 23.83 -25.56
CA VAL A 3 1.95 24.88 -24.53
C VAL A 3 2.40 24.22 -23.23
N ALA A 4 3.51 24.68 -22.67
CA ALA A 4 3.98 24.21 -21.37
C ALA A 4 2.91 24.59 -20.33
N LYS A 5 2.30 23.58 -19.69
CA LYS A 5 1.34 23.80 -18.61
C LYS A 5 2.09 24.11 -17.33
N GLU A 6 1.59 25.08 -16.58
CA GLU A 6 2.17 25.45 -15.29
C GLU A 6 1.98 24.32 -14.27
N SER A 7 3.05 23.98 -13.56
CA SER A 7 3.01 23.04 -12.45
C SER A 7 2.64 23.78 -11.18
N VAL A 8 1.62 23.29 -10.47
CA VAL A 8 1.15 23.83 -9.18
C VAL A 8 1.47 22.83 -8.07
N THR A 9 1.47 23.27 -6.82
CA THR A 9 1.65 22.37 -5.67
C THR A 9 0.31 21.81 -5.20
N LEU A 10 0.30 20.64 -4.54
CA LEU A 10 -0.92 20.14 -3.91
C LEU A 10 -1.47 21.10 -2.83
N GLU A 11 -0.59 21.81 -2.13
CA GLU A 11 -0.97 22.81 -1.12
C GLU A 11 -1.85 23.91 -1.71
N SER A 12 -1.45 24.51 -2.83
CA SER A 12 -2.27 25.52 -3.51
C SER A 12 -3.63 25.01 -4.00
N LEU A 13 -3.79 23.69 -4.17
CA LEU A 13 -5.09 23.10 -4.52
C LEU A 13 -6.00 22.88 -3.30
N LEU A 14 -5.50 23.05 -2.08
CA LEU A 14 -6.32 23.00 -0.86
C LEU A 14 -7.25 24.21 -0.73
N GLU A 15 -6.87 25.34 -1.33
CA GLU A 15 -7.69 26.55 -1.37
C GLU A 15 -8.87 26.42 -2.34
N TRP A 16 -8.89 25.37 -3.16
CA TRP A 16 -9.99 25.12 -4.08
C TRP A 16 -11.24 24.64 -3.34
N GLU A 17 -12.38 25.23 -3.67
CA GLU A 17 -13.69 24.92 -3.13
C GLU A 17 -14.68 24.63 -4.27
N PRO A 18 -15.55 23.60 -4.13
CA PRO A 18 -16.59 23.32 -5.10
C PRO A 18 -17.79 24.27 -4.91
N ASP A 19 -18.55 24.49 -5.98
CA ASP A 19 -19.74 25.35 -5.96
C ASP A 19 -20.88 24.79 -5.09
N SER A 20 -20.91 23.47 -4.87
CA SER A 20 -21.94 22.79 -4.08
C SER A 20 -21.49 22.65 -2.62
N SER A 21 -22.35 23.08 -1.69
CA SER A 21 -22.10 22.95 -0.25
C SER A 21 -21.89 21.50 0.19
N GLU A 22 -22.64 20.54 -0.38
CA GLU A 22 -22.51 19.12 -0.05
C GLU A 22 -21.15 18.57 -0.52
N ASP A 23 -20.73 18.96 -1.74
CA ASP A 23 -19.42 18.59 -2.27
C ASP A 23 -18.30 19.20 -1.44
N GLY A 24 -18.50 20.43 -0.93
CA GLY A 24 -17.55 21.11 -0.06
C GLY A 24 -17.28 20.35 1.23
N GLU A 25 -18.35 19.87 1.88
CA GLU A 25 -18.21 19.05 3.09
C GLU A 25 -17.49 17.72 2.82
N ILE A 26 -17.79 17.06 1.69
CA ILE A 26 -17.14 15.81 1.31
C ILE A 26 -15.66 16.05 1.02
N LEU A 27 -15.35 17.10 0.24
CA LEU A 27 -13.98 17.45 -0.09
C LEU A 27 -13.17 17.79 1.16
N GLU A 28 -13.74 18.53 2.11
CA GLU A 28 -13.11 18.83 3.40
C GLU A 28 -12.77 17.56 4.18
N ARG A 29 -13.68 16.58 4.24
CA ARG A 29 -13.38 15.27 4.85
C ARG A 29 -12.21 14.58 4.12
N VAL A 30 -12.17 14.64 2.78
CA VAL A 30 -11.07 14.06 1.99
C VAL A 30 -9.74 14.79 2.24
N LYS A 31 -9.74 16.12 2.35
CA LYS A 31 -8.54 16.91 2.72
C LYS A 31 -8.01 16.50 4.09
N ARG A 32 -8.88 16.31 5.09
CA ARG A 32 -8.48 15.81 6.42
C ARG A 32 -7.88 14.40 6.37
N LEU A 33 -8.42 13.52 5.51
CA LEU A 33 -7.82 12.20 5.30
C LEU A 33 -6.41 12.29 4.71
N ALA A 34 -6.19 13.24 3.80
CA ALA A 34 -4.87 13.50 3.24
C ALA A 34 -3.89 13.95 4.34
N GLU A 35 -4.31 14.85 5.23
CA GLU A 35 -3.49 15.30 6.36
C GLU A 35 -3.17 14.17 7.35
N LEU A 36 -4.11 13.25 7.58
CA LEU A 36 -3.94 12.18 8.56
C LEU A 36 -3.03 11.04 8.06
N TYR A 37 -3.11 10.72 6.77
CA TYR A 37 -2.49 9.49 6.24
C TYR A 37 -1.33 9.73 5.27
N LEU A 38 -1.21 10.89 4.63
CA LEU A 38 -0.12 11.11 3.67
C LEU A 38 1.21 11.40 4.40
N PRO A 39 2.34 10.97 3.81
CA PRO A 39 3.66 11.20 4.40
C PRO A 39 4.04 12.67 4.39
N ASP A 40 4.98 13.04 5.25
CA ASP A 40 5.49 14.41 5.30
C ASP A 40 5.94 14.91 3.92
N GLY A 41 5.65 16.18 3.67
CA GLY A 41 5.96 16.86 2.43
C GLY A 41 5.03 16.57 1.24
N TRP A 42 3.92 15.86 1.46
CA TRP A 42 2.89 15.64 0.43
C TRP A 42 2.33 16.95 -0.15
N ARG A 43 2.26 18.01 0.67
CA ARG A 43 1.82 19.35 0.29
C ARG A 43 2.67 19.96 -0.84
N GLN A 44 3.96 19.64 -0.88
CA GLN A 44 4.87 20.16 -1.91
C GLN A 44 4.89 19.31 -3.20
N TRP A 45 4.08 18.25 -3.29
CA TRP A 45 4.00 17.47 -4.53
C TRP A 45 3.53 18.37 -5.67
N LYS A 46 4.33 18.39 -6.74
CA LYS A 46 4.03 19.15 -7.94
C LYS A 46 3.06 18.37 -8.82
N VAL A 47 2.04 19.06 -9.28
CA VAL A 47 0.98 18.53 -10.12
C VAL A 47 0.68 19.49 -11.25
N VAL A 48 0.52 18.96 -12.45
CA VAL A 48 0.01 19.64 -13.61
C VAL A 48 -1.50 19.45 -13.59
N THR A 49 -2.23 20.55 -13.50
CA THR A 49 -3.69 20.51 -13.51
C THR A 49 -4.16 20.09 -14.89
N HIS A 50 -4.86 18.95 -14.94
CA HIS A 50 -5.48 18.44 -16.13
C HIS A 50 -6.99 18.37 -15.93
N SER A 51 -7.72 18.71 -16.99
CA SER A 51 -9.16 18.44 -16.99
C SER A 51 -9.39 16.94 -17.07
N ARG A 52 -10.56 16.51 -16.58
CA ARG A 52 -11.00 15.12 -16.66
C ARG A 52 -10.95 14.55 -18.08
N ALA A 53 -11.38 15.35 -19.06
CA ALA A 53 -11.38 14.99 -20.47
C ALA A 53 -9.96 14.85 -21.04
N GLU A 54 -9.01 15.64 -20.56
CA GLU A 54 -7.62 15.49 -20.97
C GLU A 54 -6.99 14.19 -20.46
N LEU A 55 -7.27 13.82 -19.20
CA LEU A 55 -6.68 12.63 -18.59
C LEU A 55 -7.27 11.33 -19.13
N LEU A 56 -8.58 11.28 -19.32
CA LEU A 56 -9.32 10.05 -19.62
C LEU A 56 -9.94 10.01 -21.01
N GLY A 57 -9.88 11.11 -21.76
CA GLY A 57 -10.62 11.28 -23.01
C GLY A 57 -12.05 11.80 -22.76
N GLU A 58 -12.74 12.15 -23.85
CA GLU A 58 -14.14 12.60 -23.80
C GLU A 58 -15.09 11.46 -23.39
N VAL A 59 -14.77 10.22 -23.78
CA VAL A 59 -15.55 9.02 -23.47
C VAL A 59 -14.84 8.21 -22.39
N PHE A 60 -15.54 7.97 -21.28
CA PHE A 60 -14.99 7.21 -20.16
C PHE A 60 -14.84 5.73 -20.48
N ASP A 61 -13.59 5.28 -20.56
CA ASP A 61 -13.31 3.85 -20.47
C ASP A 61 -13.44 3.37 -19.01
N SER A 62 -14.47 2.56 -18.77
CA SER A 62 -14.71 1.93 -17.47
C SER A 62 -13.51 1.08 -17.01
N GLN A 63 -12.70 0.54 -17.93
CA GLN A 63 -11.50 -0.21 -17.58
C GLN A 63 -10.41 0.68 -16.97
N ILE A 64 -10.23 1.90 -17.48
CA ILE A 64 -9.27 2.85 -16.93
C ILE A 64 -9.72 3.26 -15.52
N LEU A 65 -10.99 3.60 -15.33
CA LEU A 65 -11.55 3.98 -14.02
C LEU A 65 -11.33 2.89 -12.95
N LYS A 66 -11.42 1.60 -13.34
CA LYS A 66 -11.11 0.48 -12.45
C LYS A 66 -9.64 0.45 -12.03
N LYS A 67 -8.72 0.81 -12.93
CA LYS A 67 -7.28 0.83 -12.71
C LYS A 67 -6.80 2.05 -11.92
N ILE A 68 -7.57 3.15 -11.90
CA ILE A 68 -7.21 4.35 -11.13
C ILE A 68 -7.04 4.01 -9.64
N ARG A 69 -5.92 4.43 -9.06
CA ARG A 69 -5.62 4.30 -7.63
C ARG A 69 -5.26 5.67 -7.07
N PHE A 70 -5.84 5.97 -5.91
CA PHE A 70 -5.53 7.18 -5.14
C PHE A 70 -4.50 6.84 -4.06
N SER A 71 -3.80 7.85 -3.57
CA SER A 71 -2.88 7.75 -2.42
C SER A 71 -3.60 7.65 -1.06
N LEU A 72 -4.94 7.67 -1.05
CA LEU A 72 -5.76 7.58 0.16
C LEU A 72 -6.31 6.16 0.38
N LEU A 73 -6.52 5.82 1.65
CA LEU A 73 -7.12 4.54 2.05
C LEU A 73 -8.54 4.39 1.49
N THR A 74 -8.80 3.29 0.77
CA THR A 74 -10.09 3.08 0.09
C THR A 74 -11.28 3.03 1.06
N VAL A 75 -11.09 2.47 2.25
CA VAL A 75 -12.15 2.36 3.28
C VAL A 75 -12.50 3.75 3.82
N GLU A 76 -11.50 4.54 4.21
CA GLU A 76 -11.73 5.87 4.76
C GLU A 76 -12.28 6.83 3.70
N LEU A 77 -11.80 6.71 2.47
CA LEU A 77 -12.34 7.45 1.35
C LEU A 77 -13.83 7.15 1.13
N ALA A 78 -14.24 5.88 1.20
CA ALA A 78 -15.65 5.53 1.10
C ALA A 78 -16.48 6.12 2.26
N ARG A 79 -15.94 6.13 3.48
CA ARG A 79 -16.60 6.74 4.65
C ARG A 79 -16.72 8.26 4.53
N ALA A 80 -15.78 8.93 3.88
CA ALA A 80 -15.88 10.37 3.63
C ALA A 80 -17.12 10.73 2.80
N PHE A 81 -17.46 9.90 1.81
CA PHE A 81 -18.65 10.06 0.97
C PHE A 81 -19.93 9.52 1.61
N CYS A 82 -19.85 8.38 2.29
CA CYS A 82 -21.00 7.77 2.95
C CYS A 82 -20.57 7.24 4.34
N PRO A 83 -20.72 8.05 5.40
CA PRO A 83 -20.30 7.69 6.75
C PRO A 83 -20.96 6.40 7.27
N ASP A 84 -22.20 6.17 6.87
CA ASP A 84 -23.03 5.06 7.36
C ASP A 84 -22.90 3.77 6.52
N CYS A 85 -22.13 3.80 5.43
CA CYS A 85 -22.06 2.67 4.50
C CYS A 85 -21.21 1.53 5.06
N THR A 86 -21.86 0.43 5.47
CA THR A 86 -21.17 -0.81 5.91
C THR A 86 -20.55 -1.59 4.75
N SER A 87 -21.05 -1.39 3.52
CA SER A 87 -20.59 -2.09 2.33
C SER A 87 -20.37 -1.12 1.17
N LEU A 88 -19.36 -1.42 0.34
CA LEU A 88 -18.97 -0.57 -0.79
C LEU A 88 -19.28 -1.27 -2.13
N PRO A 89 -20.51 -1.14 -2.65
CA PRO A 89 -20.86 -1.71 -3.95
C PRO A 89 -20.04 -1.06 -5.06
N GLU A 90 -19.75 -1.82 -6.12
CA GLU A 90 -18.84 -1.37 -7.20
C GLU A 90 -19.37 -0.12 -7.91
N LYS A 91 -20.69 -0.02 -8.08
CA LYS A 91 -21.36 1.12 -8.71
C LYS A 91 -21.07 2.41 -7.92
N VAL A 92 -21.37 2.41 -6.62
CA VAL A 92 -21.12 3.57 -5.74
C VAL A 92 -19.64 3.93 -5.71
N TYR A 93 -18.74 2.94 -5.66
CA TYR A 93 -17.31 3.25 -5.68
C TYR A 93 -16.86 3.89 -7.01
N LYS A 94 -17.44 3.49 -8.15
CA LYS A 94 -17.17 4.15 -9.43
C LYS A 94 -17.67 5.59 -9.42
N ASP A 95 -18.85 5.82 -8.88
CA ASP A 95 -19.44 7.16 -8.79
C ASP A 95 -18.58 8.08 -7.90
N ILE A 96 -18.07 7.56 -6.78
CA ILE A 96 -17.08 8.24 -5.92
C ILE A 96 -15.83 8.63 -6.73
N LYS A 97 -15.24 7.70 -7.50
CA LYS A 97 -14.06 8.02 -8.31
C LYS A 97 -14.33 9.08 -9.37
N ILE A 98 -15.49 8.99 -10.04
CA ILE A 98 -15.90 9.99 -11.04
C ILE A 98 -16.01 11.36 -10.39
N LYS A 99 -16.63 11.43 -9.21
CA LYS A 99 -16.78 12.67 -8.45
C LYS A 99 -15.42 13.26 -8.04
N MET A 100 -14.52 12.42 -7.52
CA MET A 100 -13.16 12.84 -7.18
C MET A 100 -12.36 13.37 -8.38
N LEU A 101 -12.63 12.87 -9.59
CA LEU A 101 -11.96 13.36 -10.81
C LEU A 101 -12.43 14.76 -11.23
N GLU A 102 -13.50 15.29 -10.64
CA GLU A 102 -13.96 16.66 -10.85
C GLU A 102 -13.15 17.67 -10.03
N TRP A 103 -12.50 17.22 -8.95
CA TRP A 103 -11.76 18.08 -8.03
C TRP A 103 -10.25 18.05 -8.34
N PRO A 104 -9.62 19.19 -8.66
CA PRO A 104 -8.19 19.23 -8.99
C PRO A 104 -7.30 18.64 -7.91
N PHE A 105 -7.64 18.88 -6.63
CA PHE A 105 -6.95 18.32 -5.48
C PHE A 105 -6.89 16.79 -5.55
N CYS A 106 -8.05 16.14 -5.75
CA CYS A 106 -8.16 14.68 -5.80
C CYS A 106 -7.51 14.08 -7.05
N VAL A 107 -7.53 14.77 -8.18
CA VAL A 107 -6.74 14.39 -9.37
C VAL A 107 -5.26 14.34 -9.02
N GLY A 108 -4.79 15.34 -8.27
CA GLY A 108 -3.43 15.36 -7.73
C GLY A 108 -3.10 14.18 -6.81
N LEU A 109 -4.07 13.47 -6.25
CA LEU A 109 -3.84 12.28 -5.41
C LEU A 109 -3.77 10.96 -6.19
N ILE A 110 -3.91 10.98 -7.52
CA ILE A 110 -3.81 9.77 -8.34
C ILE A 110 -2.36 9.31 -8.43
N ILE A 111 -2.13 8.05 -8.08
CA ILE A 111 -0.80 7.40 -8.10
C ILE A 111 -0.70 6.28 -9.13
N GLY A 112 -1.84 5.81 -9.63
CA GLY A 112 -1.89 4.72 -10.60
C GLY A 112 -3.09 4.87 -11.53
N PRO A 113 -3.00 4.40 -12.79
CA PRO A 113 -1.85 3.73 -13.42
C PRO A 113 -0.65 4.67 -13.68
N PRO A 114 0.59 4.14 -13.82
CA PRO A 114 1.80 4.97 -13.97
C PRO A 114 1.75 5.96 -15.14
N SER A 115 1.09 5.60 -16.24
CA SER A 115 0.91 6.50 -17.39
C SER A 115 0.10 7.76 -17.03
N ILE A 116 -0.94 7.62 -16.21
CA ILE A 116 -1.77 8.73 -15.75
C ILE A 116 -1.01 9.51 -14.66
N GLY A 117 -0.41 8.82 -13.70
CA GLY A 117 0.38 9.44 -12.63
C GLY A 117 1.52 10.30 -13.18
N ALA A 118 2.33 9.75 -14.10
CA ALA A 118 3.41 10.47 -14.77
C ALA A 118 2.93 11.71 -15.51
N ARG A 119 1.76 11.64 -16.16
CA ARG A 119 1.14 12.79 -16.84
C ARG A 119 0.73 13.89 -15.85
N ILE A 120 0.07 13.52 -14.76
CA ILE A 120 -0.33 14.46 -13.71
C ILE A 120 0.89 15.09 -13.03
N ARG A 121 1.99 14.35 -12.83
CA ARG A 121 3.23 14.93 -12.27
C ARG A 121 4.06 15.69 -13.31
N GLY A 122 3.81 15.48 -14.59
CA GLY A 122 4.65 15.98 -15.70
C GLY A 122 5.94 15.18 -15.91
N SER A 123 6.26 14.21 -15.03
CA SER A 123 7.43 13.34 -15.17
C SER A 123 7.21 11.98 -14.52
N ALA A 124 7.68 10.92 -15.17
CA ALA A 124 7.66 9.55 -14.64
C ALA A 124 8.49 9.43 -13.36
N VAL A 125 9.66 10.09 -13.30
CA VAL A 125 10.57 10.07 -12.14
C VAL A 125 9.88 10.68 -10.91
N GLN A 126 9.17 11.79 -11.08
CA GLN A 126 8.43 12.40 -9.96
C GLN A 126 7.30 11.51 -9.47
N ASN A 127 6.60 10.83 -10.37
CA ASN A 127 5.57 9.86 -9.99
C ASN A 127 6.16 8.70 -9.19
N GLU A 128 7.32 8.17 -9.59
CA GLU A 128 7.99 7.08 -8.89
C GLU A 128 8.46 7.49 -7.49
N LEU A 129 9.02 8.69 -7.33
CA LEU A 129 9.41 9.22 -6.00
C LEU A 129 8.21 9.31 -5.06
N ILE A 130 7.05 9.75 -5.55
CA ILE A 130 5.81 9.80 -4.77
C ILE A 130 5.29 8.40 -4.45
N VAL A 131 5.33 7.48 -5.41
CA VAL A 131 4.93 6.08 -5.17
C VAL A 131 5.89 5.40 -4.19
N ALA A 132 7.16 5.79 -4.16
CA ALA A 132 8.16 5.30 -3.22
C ALA A 132 7.92 5.82 -1.80
N SER A 133 7.56 7.11 -1.63
CA SER A 133 7.23 7.66 -0.30
C SER A 133 5.96 7.03 0.30
N LEU A 134 5.06 6.53 -0.54
CA LEU A 134 3.85 5.81 -0.11
C LEU A 134 4.08 4.33 0.21
N THR A 135 5.31 3.82 0.19
CA THR A 135 5.58 2.37 0.30
C THR A 135 5.11 1.77 1.62
N GLU A 136 5.19 2.53 2.72
CA GLU A 136 4.70 2.12 4.04
C GLU A 136 3.16 2.04 4.10
N LEU A 137 2.48 2.83 3.27
CA LEU A 137 1.02 2.89 3.20
C LEU A 137 0.43 1.90 2.19
N LYS A 138 1.24 1.39 1.24
CA LYS A 138 0.79 0.42 0.22
C LYS A 138 0.04 -0.79 0.79
N PRO A 139 0.45 -1.41 1.92
CA PRO A 139 -0.31 -2.52 2.51
C PRO A 139 -1.72 -2.12 2.97
N LEU A 140 -1.90 -0.85 3.35
CA LEU A 140 -3.18 -0.30 3.79
C LEU A 140 -4.06 0.17 2.61
N LEU A 141 -3.46 0.42 1.44
CA LEU A 141 -4.16 0.71 0.18
C LEU A 141 -4.80 -0.56 -0.39
N LEU A 142 -5.69 -1.16 0.40
CA LEU A 142 -6.44 -2.37 0.07
C LEU A 142 -7.25 -2.19 -1.21
N SER A 143 -7.34 -3.27 -2.00
CA SER A 143 -8.29 -3.34 -3.10
C SER A 143 -9.71 -3.21 -2.56
N ARG A 144 -10.65 -2.69 -3.38
CA ARG A 144 -12.08 -2.61 -3.02
C ARG A 144 -12.61 -3.93 -2.45
N LYS A 145 -12.20 -5.06 -3.04
CA LYS A 145 -12.64 -6.40 -2.59
C LYS A 145 -12.21 -6.69 -1.15
N ASP A 146 -11.01 -6.27 -0.78
CA ASP A 146 -10.42 -6.46 0.55
C ASP A 146 -10.94 -5.41 1.54
N ALA A 147 -11.15 -4.18 1.08
CA ALA A 147 -11.83 -3.14 1.84
C ALA A 147 -13.24 -3.58 2.26
N SER A 148 -14.03 -4.15 1.34
CA SER A 148 -15.38 -4.65 1.64
C SER A 148 -15.39 -5.90 2.53
N SER A 149 -14.32 -6.69 2.59
CA SER A 149 -14.24 -7.84 3.50
C SER A 149 -13.79 -7.41 4.89
N SER A 150 -12.91 -6.41 5.00
CA SER A 150 -12.48 -5.82 6.27
C SER A 150 -13.57 -4.99 6.95
N SER A 151 -14.44 -4.31 6.18
CA SER A 151 -15.55 -3.50 6.71
C SER A 151 -16.73 -4.34 7.22
N LYS A 152 -16.84 -5.60 6.77
CA LYS A 152 -17.72 -6.56 7.41
C LYS A 152 -17.10 -6.87 8.76
N SER A 153 -17.61 -6.17 9.78
CA SER A 153 -17.39 -6.51 11.19
C SER A 153 -17.26 -8.02 11.31
N LYS A 154 -16.22 -8.48 12.01
CA LYS A 154 -16.01 -9.88 12.35
C LYS A 154 -17.33 -10.42 12.95
N LYS A 155 -18.24 -10.93 12.11
CA LYS A 155 -19.19 -11.93 12.55
C LYS A 155 -18.27 -13.00 13.12
N PRO A 156 -18.50 -13.47 14.36
CA PRO A 156 -17.64 -14.46 14.99
C PRO A 156 -17.42 -15.55 13.95
N ARG A 157 -16.18 -15.65 13.45
CA ARG A 157 -15.81 -16.75 12.58
C ARG A 157 -16.18 -17.97 13.42
N ARG A 158 -17.08 -18.82 12.91
CA ARG A 158 -17.22 -20.16 13.45
C ARG A 158 -15.81 -20.72 13.42
N MET A 159 -15.19 -20.82 14.59
CA MET A 159 -13.80 -21.28 14.72
C MET A 159 -13.70 -22.59 13.95
N SER A 160 -12.67 -22.70 13.12
CA SER A 160 -12.44 -23.95 12.44
C SER A 160 -12.22 -25.03 13.51
N ARG A 161 -12.61 -26.27 13.21
CA ARG A 161 -12.43 -27.37 14.16
C ARG A 161 -10.94 -27.59 14.51
N MET A 162 -10.04 -27.12 13.64
CA MET A 162 -8.59 -27.05 13.86
C MET A 162 -8.21 -25.94 14.85
N ASP A 163 -8.75 -24.74 14.68
CA ASP A 163 -8.46 -23.60 15.58
C ASP A 163 -8.88 -23.92 17.01
N LYS A 164 -9.98 -24.67 17.16
CA LYS A 164 -10.48 -25.14 18.47
C LYS A 164 -9.55 -26.18 19.11
N LEU A 165 -8.93 -27.04 18.31
CA LEU A 165 -7.96 -28.01 18.81
C LEU A 165 -6.64 -27.33 19.21
N GLU A 166 -6.19 -26.32 18.46
CA GLU A 166 -5.00 -25.55 18.83
C GLU A 166 -5.17 -24.77 20.13
N GLU A 167 -6.36 -24.19 20.37
CA GLU A 167 -6.69 -23.51 21.62
C GLU A 167 -6.73 -24.51 22.80
N GLU A 168 -7.38 -25.68 22.63
CA GLU A 168 -7.39 -26.74 23.65
C GLU A 168 -5.97 -27.29 23.93
N PHE A 169 -5.11 -27.36 22.93
CA PHE A 169 -3.70 -27.74 23.10
C PHE A 169 -2.89 -26.67 23.84
N GLY A 170 -3.18 -25.39 23.59
CA GLY A 170 -2.58 -24.26 24.31
C GLY A 170 -2.91 -24.32 25.81
N ASP A 171 -4.20 -24.45 26.12
CA ASP A 171 -4.68 -24.53 27.51
C ASP A 171 -4.10 -25.74 28.25
N MET A 172 -4.00 -26.90 27.59
CA MET A 172 -3.40 -28.09 28.18
C MET A 172 -1.90 -27.90 28.46
N LYS A 173 -1.18 -27.17 27.61
CA LYS A 173 0.24 -26.86 27.79
C LYS A 173 0.48 -25.91 28.96
N ASP A 174 -0.43 -24.96 29.18
CA ASP A 174 -0.38 -24.06 30.33
C ASP A 174 -0.71 -24.78 31.63
N MET A 175 -1.70 -25.68 31.62
CA MET A 175 -1.97 -26.56 32.77
C MET A 175 -0.78 -27.47 33.08
N PHE A 176 -0.12 -28.04 32.07
CA PHE A 176 1.06 -28.88 32.26
C PHE A 176 2.25 -28.08 32.79
N SER A 177 2.45 -26.85 32.30
CA SER A 177 3.51 -25.96 32.80
C SER A 177 3.29 -25.58 34.26
N ASN A 178 2.05 -25.27 34.65
CA ASN A 178 1.69 -24.99 36.04
C ASN A 178 1.84 -26.23 36.94
N PHE A 179 1.58 -27.42 36.41
CA PHE A 179 1.80 -28.67 37.13
C PHE A 179 3.30 -28.92 37.37
N MET A 180 4.14 -28.75 36.34
CA MET A 180 5.59 -28.96 36.46
C MET A 180 6.26 -27.95 37.40
N LYS A 181 5.85 -26.68 37.38
CA LYS A 181 6.32 -25.66 38.33
C LYS A 181 6.08 -26.03 39.79
N ARG A 182 5.07 -26.86 40.09
CA ARG A 182 4.78 -27.30 41.46
C ARG A 182 5.73 -28.39 41.96
N PHE A 183 6.47 -29.04 41.06
CA PHE A 183 7.47 -30.06 41.40
C PHE A 183 8.91 -29.56 41.31
N GLU A 184 9.14 -28.30 40.94
CA GLU A 184 10.46 -27.71 41.10
C GLU A 184 10.76 -27.62 42.61
N PRO A 185 11.79 -28.34 43.10
CA PRO A 185 12.17 -28.26 44.48
C PRO A 185 12.57 -26.82 44.78
N ILE A 186 11.95 -26.25 45.80
CA ILE A 186 12.32 -24.96 46.38
C ILE A 186 13.79 -25.07 46.76
N SER A 187 14.65 -24.51 45.91
CA SER A 187 16.04 -24.30 46.23
C SER A 187 16.09 -23.03 47.05
N ASP A 188 15.78 -23.17 48.34
CA ASP A 188 16.16 -22.19 49.35
C ASP A 188 17.70 -22.19 49.39
N ASN A 189 18.30 -21.31 48.59
CA ASN A 189 19.66 -20.89 48.82
C ASN A 189 19.66 -19.36 48.77
N GLU A 190 19.38 -18.79 49.93
CA GLU A 190 19.84 -17.46 50.32
C GLU A 190 21.35 -17.40 50.10
N SER A 191 21.80 -16.57 49.17
CA SER A 191 23.17 -16.08 49.16
C SER A 191 23.14 -14.58 48.84
N GLU A 192 23.77 -13.86 49.76
CA GLU A 192 23.79 -12.43 50.03
C GLU A 192 24.17 -11.51 48.85
N PRO A 193 23.90 -10.20 48.99
CA PRO A 193 24.36 -9.19 48.06
C PRO A 193 25.82 -8.82 48.35
N GLU A 194 26.76 -9.23 47.49
CA GLU A 194 28.08 -8.60 47.46
C GLU A 194 28.09 -7.42 46.48
N GLU A 195 28.13 -6.23 47.07
CA GLU A 195 28.81 -5.10 46.48
C GLU A 195 30.28 -5.47 46.22
N SER A 196 30.79 -5.24 45.01
CA SER A 196 31.95 -4.35 44.82
C SER A 196 32.54 -4.43 43.41
N TYR A 197 33.21 -3.33 43.10
CA TYR A 197 34.37 -3.22 42.21
C TYR A 197 34.13 -2.93 40.72
N ALA A 198 34.22 -1.64 40.41
CA ALA A 198 34.69 -1.13 39.13
C ALA A 198 36.12 -1.64 38.84
N PHE A 199 36.34 -2.24 37.68
CA PHE A 199 37.68 -2.38 37.10
C PHE A 199 37.62 -2.40 35.56
N SER A 200 38.77 -2.07 34.98
CA SER A 200 39.05 -1.39 33.72
C SER A 200 38.65 -2.08 32.41
N GLU A 201 38.70 -1.22 31.39
CA GLU A 201 39.01 -1.51 29.99
C GLU A 201 40.09 -2.59 29.78
N ASP A 202 39.94 -3.19 28.60
CA ASP A 202 40.97 -3.59 27.65
C ASP A 202 41.22 -5.09 27.44
N GLU A 203 41.50 -5.37 26.16
CA GLU A 203 42.01 -6.59 25.55
C GLU A 203 41.08 -7.80 25.27
N LEU A 204 40.69 -7.80 23.98
CA LEU A 204 41.09 -8.79 22.98
C LEU A 204 40.54 -10.23 23.03
N GLN A 205 40.10 -10.59 21.82
CA GLN A 205 40.28 -11.87 21.15
C GLN A 205 39.27 -13.00 21.42
N ASN A 206 38.72 -13.43 20.28
CA ASN A 206 38.58 -14.82 19.89
C ASN A 206 37.26 -15.53 20.24
N SER A 207 36.34 -15.47 19.29
CA SER A 207 35.54 -16.65 18.97
C SER A 207 35.26 -16.70 17.47
N GLN A 208 36.17 -17.35 16.74
CA GLN A 208 35.86 -17.98 15.46
C GLN A 208 34.69 -18.95 15.67
N SER A 209 33.50 -18.55 15.22
CA SER A 209 32.37 -19.46 15.02
C SER A 209 32.37 -19.91 13.57
N LEU A 210 32.84 -21.13 13.39
CA LEU A 210 32.93 -21.88 12.15
C LEU A 210 31.53 -22.27 11.64
N HIS A 211 30.75 -21.34 11.10
CA HIS A 211 29.57 -21.68 10.31
C HIS A 211 29.99 -22.07 8.89
N LYS A 212 30.21 -23.38 8.74
CA LYS A 212 30.35 -24.07 7.45
C LYS A 212 29.00 -24.01 6.74
N SER A 213 28.75 -22.92 6.01
CA SER A 213 27.60 -22.84 5.10
C SER A 213 27.90 -23.70 3.89
N GLU A 214 27.26 -24.87 3.84
CA GLU A 214 27.15 -25.65 2.62
C GLU A 214 26.52 -24.77 1.54
N THR A 215 27.32 -24.36 0.58
CA THR A 215 26.83 -23.73 -0.64
C THR A 215 26.02 -24.77 -1.42
N VAL A 216 24.71 -24.80 -1.17
CA VAL A 216 23.75 -25.51 -2.01
C VAL A 216 23.79 -24.83 -3.37
N LYS A 217 24.60 -25.38 -4.27
CA LYS A 217 24.73 -24.96 -5.66
C LYS A 217 23.43 -25.33 -6.36
N TRP A 218 22.50 -24.37 -6.41
CA TRP A 218 21.28 -24.49 -7.19
C TRP A 218 21.64 -24.80 -8.63
N LYS A 219 21.19 -25.96 -9.13
CA LYS A 219 21.34 -26.36 -10.52
C LYS A 219 19.95 -26.18 -11.15
N ALA A 220 19.86 -25.29 -12.13
CA ALA A 220 18.60 -25.05 -12.82
C ALA A 220 18.11 -26.35 -13.50
N PRO A 221 16.81 -26.66 -13.46
CA PRO A 221 16.25 -27.75 -14.24
C PRO A 221 16.50 -27.52 -15.73
N ASP A 222 17.01 -28.54 -16.43
CA ASP A 222 17.19 -28.51 -17.87
C ASP A 222 15.81 -28.36 -18.53
N LEU A 223 15.51 -27.16 -19.03
CA LEU A 223 14.33 -26.93 -19.84
C LEU A 223 14.57 -27.56 -21.22
N PRO A 224 13.61 -28.31 -21.77
CA PRO A 224 13.68 -28.76 -23.14
C PRO A 224 13.80 -27.54 -24.06
N LEU A 225 14.90 -27.49 -24.82
CA LEU A 225 15.01 -26.61 -25.98
C LEU A 225 13.95 -27.05 -26.98
N GLU A 226 12.80 -26.38 -26.96
CA GLU A 226 11.94 -26.33 -28.13
C GLU A 226 12.63 -25.38 -29.12
N GLU A 227 13.02 -25.92 -30.26
CA GLU A 227 13.54 -25.17 -31.40
C GLU A 227 12.41 -24.23 -31.87
N GLU A 228 12.43 -22.98 -31.41
CA GLU A 228 11.59 -21.92 -31.97
C GLU A 228 12.06 -21.69 -33.40
N GLU A 229 11.22 -22.10 -34.36
CA GLU A 229 11.35 -21.70 -35.77
C GLU A 229 11.26 -20.17 -35.83
N ASP A 230 12.37 -19.53 -36.18
CA ASP A 230 12.49 -18.09 -36.46
C ASP A 230 11.61 -17.73 -37.68
N ASP A 231 10.31 -17.53 -37.45
CA ASP A 231 9.45 -16.82 -38.40
C ASP A 231 9.69 -15.31 -38.24
N ASP A 232 10.77 -14.82 -38.84
CA ASP A 232 11.06 -13.39 -38.99
C ASP A 232 9.88 -12.71 -39.74
N PRO A 233 9.11 -11.80 -39.11
CA PRO A 233 8.08 -11.07 -39.82
C PRO A 233 8.74 -9.99 -40.69
N ASP A 234 8.77 -10.24 -42.01
CA ASP A 234 9.21 -9.29 -43.04
C ASP A 234 8.41 -7.97 -42.97
N PHE A 235 8.95 -7.01 -42.21
CA PHE A 235 8.37 -5.69 -42.05
C PHE A 235 8.80 -4.80 -43.22
N ILE A 236 8.19 -4.97 -44.38
CA ILE A 236 8.39 -4.09 -45.53
C ILE A 236 7.48 -2.85 -45.40
N PRO A 237 8.02 -1.63 -45.17
CA PRO A 237 7.20 -0.43 -45.10
C PRO A 237 6.65 -0.08 -46.49
N GLN A 238 5.32 -0.12 -46.64
CA GLN A 238 4.66 0.39 -47.85
C GLN A 238 4.69 1.92 -47.87
N THR A 239 5.64 2.49 -48.60
CA THR A 239 5.59 3.91 -48.97
C THR A 239 4.59 4.08 -50.12
N LYS A 240 3.39 4.61 -49.84
CA LYS A 240 2.48 5.12 -50.87
C LYS A 240 3.13 6.36 -51.51
N LYS A 241 3.41 6.27 -52.81
CA LYS A 241 3.77 7.42 -53.65
C LYS A 241 2.54 8.34 -53.80
N GLN A 242 2.72 9.63 -53.52
CA GLN A 242 1.86 10.72 -54.00
C GLN A 242 2.31 11.15 -55.38
#